data_AF-Q92ZY9-F1
#
_entry.id   AF-Q92ZY9-F1
#
_cell.length_a   1.000
_cell.length_b   1.000
_cell.length_c   1.000
_cell.angle_alpha   90.00
_cell.angle_beta   90.00
_cell.angle_gamma   90.00
#
_symmetry.space_group_name_H-M   'P 1'
#
loop_
_entity.id
_entity.type
_entity.pdbx_description
1 polymer ?
#
loop_
_entity_poly.entity_id
_entity_poly.type
_entity_poly.pdbx_seq_one_letter_code
_entity_poly.pdbx_strand_id
1 'polypeptide(L)' 'MVRSRWVYRKLRNFRAGIEAGISGLTRTYGLAHCTWRGLHHFETYVSSSVVAYNLALFARLRPT' A
#
# COMPACT_ATOMS: atom_id res chain seq x y z
N MET A 1 10.08 23.14 11.89
CA MET A 1 10.53 22.86 10.50
C MET A 1 11.90 22.17 10.56
N VAL A 2 12.13 21.12 9.75
CA VAL A 2 13.43 20.42 9.72
C VAL A 2 14.50 21.36 9.18
N ARG A 3 15.67 21.45 9.84
CA ARG A 3 16.74 22.40 9.49
C ARG A 3 17.34 22.15 8.09
N SER A 4 17.30 20.91 7.60
CA SER A 4 17.82 20.54 6.27
C SER A 4 16.70 20.33 5.26
N ARG A 5 16.73 21.13 4.18
CA ARG A 5 15.80 21.01 3.03
C ARG A 5 15.88 19.63 2.37
N TRP A 6 17.06 19.01 2.35
CA TRP A 6 17.24 17.66 1.80
C TRP A 6 16.52 16.60 2.64
N VAL A 7 16.64 16.68 3.98
CA VAL A 7 15.95 15.76 4.89
C VAL A 7 14.44 15.94 4.77
N TYR A 8 13.95 17.18 4.75
CA TYR A 8 12.53 17.46 4.55
C TYR A 8 11.99 16.83 3.25
N ARG A 9 12.71 17.00 2.13
CA ARG A 9 12.32 16.39 0.85
C ARG A 9 12.28 14.87 0.91
N LYS A 10 13.25 14.23 1.57
CA LYS A 10 13.29 12.78 1.73
C LYS A 10 12.08 12.27 2.53
N LEU A 11 11.76 12.91 3.66
CA LEU A 11 10.60 12.55 4.48
C LEU A 11 9.27 12.78 3.74
N ARG A 12 9.15 13.88 2.99
CA ARG A 12 7.97 14.15 2.17
C ARG A 12 7.77 13.07 1.11
N ASN A 13 8.83 12.69 0.41
CA ASN A 13 8.75 11.64 -0.62
C ASN A 13 8.41 10.27 -0.01
N PHE A 14 8.95 9.97 1.18
CA PHE A 14 8.58 8.76 1.92
C PHE A 14 7.10 8.74 2.29
N ARG A 15 6.57 9.86 2.82
CA ARG A 15 5.13 9.98 3.14
C ARG A 15 4.26 9.82 1.89
N ALA A 16 4.64 10.46 0.78
CA ALA A 16 3.95 10.32 -0.49
C ALA A 16 3.95 8.85 -0.98
N GLY A 17 5.05 8.11 -0.75
CA GLY A 17 5.11 6.67 -1.04
C GLY A 17 4.11 5.85 -0.22
N ILE A 18 3.97 6.14 1.09
CA ILE A 18 2.97 5.50 1.95
C ILE A 18 1.55 5.83 1.49
N GLU A 19 1.26 7.12 1.24
CA GLU A 19 -0.04 7.59 0.77
C GLU A 19 -0.43 6.93 -0.57
N ALA A 20 0.54 6.79 -1.49
CA ALA A 20 0.33 6.09 -2.76
C ALA A 20 0.04 4.59 -2.56
N GLY A 21 0.74 3.93 -1.64
CA GLY A 21 0.51 2.52 -1.34
C GLY A 21 -0.88 2.25 -0.76
N ILE A 22 -1.30 3.07 0.22
CA ILE A 22 -2.66 3.00 0.79
C ILE A 22 -3.71 3.25 -0.29
N SER A 23 -3.53 4.28 -1.11
CA SER A 23 -4.45 4.60 -2.21
C SER A 23 -4.59 3.43 -3.20
N GLY A 24 -3.47 2.80 -3.57
CA GLY A 24 -3.46 1.61 -4.43
C GLY A 24 -4.21 0.43 -3.82
N LEU A 25 -3.89 0.06 -2.57
CA LEU A 25 -4.58 -1.01 -1.84
C LEU A 25 -6.09 -0.79 -1.77
N THR A 26 -6.51 0.41 -1.40
CA THR A 26 -7.92 0.76 -1.23
C THR A 26 -8.67 0.77 -2.56
N ARG A 27 -8.10 1.34 -3.63
CA ARG A 27 -8.80 1.52 -4.91
C ARG A 27 -8.73 0.32 -5.84
N THR A 28 -7.58 -0.33 -5.97
CA THR A 28 -7.40 -1.39 -6.98
C THR A 28 -7.45 -2.80 -6.40
N TYR A 29 -7.18 -2.98 -5.10
CA TYR A 29 -7.15 -4.29 -4.45
C TYR A 29 -8.30 -4.52 -3.45
N GLY A 30 -9.33 -3.67 -3.49
CA GLY A 30 -10.59 -3.89 -2.78
C GLY A 30 -10.57 -3.61 -1.27
N LEU A 31 -9.46 -3.09 -0.73
CA LEU A 31 -9.31 -2.87 0.72
C LEU A 31 -10.24 -1.77 1.27
N ALA A 32 -10.94 -1.03 0.41
CA ALA A 32 -11.94 -0.03 0.78
C ALA A 32 -13.19 -0.64 1.43
N HIS A 33 -13.64 -1.81 0.96
CA HIS A 33 -14.88 -2.41 1.43
C HIS A 33 -14.85 -3.94 1.26
N CYS A 34 -14.78 -4.64 2.40
CA CYS A 34 -14.85 -6.09 2.42
C CYS A 34 -16.28 -6.55 2.13
N THR A 35 -16.47 -7.31 1.05
CA THR A 35 -17.77 -7.92 0.70
C THR A 35 -17.99 -9.27 1.36
N TRP A 36 -16.96 -9.83 2.01
CA TRP A 36 -17.01 -11.14 2.65
C TRP A 36 -17.58 -11.01 4.06
N ARG A 37 -18.41 -11.99 4.46
CA ARG A 37 -19.08 -12.00 5.78
C ARG A 37 -18.33 -12.89 6.75
N GLY A 38 -18.24 -12.47 8.02
CA GLY A 38 -17.57 -13.22 9.09
C GLY A 38 -16.11 -12.80 9.28
N LEU A 39 -15.65 -12.84 10.53
CA LEU A 39 -14.33 -12.32 10.92
C LEU A 39 -13.17 -13.04 10.22
N HIS A 40 -13.21 -14.36 10.18
CA HIS A 40 -12.17 -15.16 9.51
C HIS A 40 -12.06 -14.84 8.01
N HIS A 41 -13.19 -14.65 7.35
CA HIS A 41 -13.24 -14.26 5.95
C HIS A 41 -12.74 -12.83 5.75
N PHE A 42 -13.04 -11.91 6.67
CA PHE A 42 -12.49 -10.56 6.65
C PHE A 42 -10.95 -10.56 6.77
N GLU A 43 -10.39 -11.30 7.73
CA GLU A 43 -8.94 -11.42 7.90
C GLU A 43 -8.25 -12.00 6.66
N THR A 44 -8.87 -13.03 6.08
CA THR A 44 -8.38 -13.65 4.83
C THR A 44 -8.47 -12.68 3.66
N TYR A 45 -9.57 -11.93 3.54
CA TYR A 45 -9.76 -10.92 2.51
C TYR A 45 -8.66 -9.84 2.57
N VAL A 46 -8.45 -9.24 3.74
CA VAL A 46 -7.41 -8.23 3.97
C VAL A 46 -6.02 -8.78 3.62
N SER A 47 -5.70 -9.98 4.10
CA SER A 47 -4.42 -10.63 3.83
C SER A 47 -4.21 -10.86 2.33
N SER A 48 -5.24 -11.35 1.63
CA SER A 48 -5.18 -11.61 0.19
C SER A 48 -4.97 -10.32 -0.62
N SER A 49 -5.63 -9.23 -0.27
CA SER A 49 -5.46 -7.92 -0.91
C SER A 49 -4.04 -7.37 -0.71
N VAL A 50 -3.48 -7.50 0.50
CA VAL A 50 -2.10 -7.07 0.80
C VAL A 50 -1.08 -7.92 0.02
N VAL A 51 -1.26 -9.24 -0.03
CA VAL A 51 -0.38 -10.14 -0.80
C VAL A 51 -0.44 -9.81 -2.29
N ALA A 52 -1.63 -9.63 -2.86
CA ALA A 52 -1.82 -9.29 -4.27
C ALA A 52 -1.13 -7.96 -4.66
N TYR A 53 -1.27 -6.93 -3.83
CA TYR A 53 -0.60 -5.65 -4.05
C TYR A 53 0.93 -5.78 -4.03
N ASN A 54 1.48 -6.49 -3.04
CA ASN A 54 2.93 -6.68 -2.92
C ASN A 54 3.48 -7.52 -4.07
N LEU A 55 2.76 -8.55 -4.53
CA LEU A 55 3.16 -9.36 -5.67
C LEU A 55 3.27 -8.52 -6.94
N ALA A 56 2.29 -7.65 -7.19
CA ALA A 56 2.32 -6.72 -8.31
C ALA A 56 3.48 -5.71 -8.20
N LEU A 57 3.77 -5.23 -6.99
CA LEU A 57 4.91 -4.36 -6.74
C LEU A 57 6.24 -5.07 -7.06
N PHE A 58 6.43 -6.30 -6.56
CA PHE A 58 7.63 -7.09 -6.87
C PHE A 58 7.78 -7.42 -8.35
N ALA A 59 6.67 -7.69 -9.05
CA ALA A 59 6.70 -7.90 -10.50
C ALA A 59 7.19 -6.65 -11.26
N ARG A 60 6.83 -5.45 -10.79
CA ARG A 60 7.27 -4.18 -11.39
C ARG A 60 8.70 -3.79 -11.03
N LEU A 61 9.16 -4.17 -9.84
CA LEU A 61 10.51 -3.85 -9.36
C LEU A 61 11.57 -4.81 -9.89
N ARG A 62 11.18 -5.97 -10.44
CA ARG A 62 12.12 -6.85 -11.13
C ARG A 62 12.69 -6.12 -12.35
N PRO A 63 14.02 -5.84 -12.39
CA PRO A 63 14.65 -5.40 -13.61
C PRO A 63 14.55 -6.51 -14.65
N THR A 64 14.28 -6.12 -15.90
CA THR A 64 14.36 -7.04 -17.04
C THR A 64 15.81 -7.38 -17.34
#